data_AF-A0A843F3X0-F1
#
_entry.id   AF-A0A843F3X0-F1
#
_cell.length_a   1.000
_cell.length_b   1.000
_cell.length_c   1.000
_cell.angle_alpha   90.00
_cell.angle_beta   90.00
_cell.angle_gamma   90.00
#
_symmetry.space_group_name_H-M   'P 1'
#
loop_
_entity.id
_entity.type
_entity.pdbx_description
1 polymer ?
#
loop_
_entity_poly.entity_id
_entity_poly.type
_entity_poly.pdbx_seq_one_letter_code
_entity_poly.pdbx_strand_id
1 'polypeptide(L)'
;MKTTVSVIKADIGSVSGHCVAHPELMDICDEVLNEALETGILKDYYVSRCGDDIDLIMTHDKGEENEEVHKTAYDAFMKATARARELKLYGAGQDLLSDTFSGNIKGMGPGVAEIEFEERPSDPVLIFCCDKTEPGAFNLPVFRMFADPFNTAGLVIDPSLHDGFKFEVFDVIE
;
A
#
# COMPACT_ATOMS: atom_id res chain seq x y z
N MET A 1 -20.44 6.20 6.84
CA MET A 1 -20.27 5.53 5.54
C MET A 1 -19.04 4.69 5.71
N LYS A 2 -19.13 3.39 5.44
CA LYS A 2 -17.95 2.53 5.52
C LYS A 2 -17.05 2.79 4.32
N THR A 3 -15.78 3.03 4.62
CA THR A 3 -14.73 3.25 3.63
C THR A 3 -13.54 2.39 4.01
N THR A 4 -12.95 1.76 3.00
CA THR A 4 -11.69 1.05 3.10
C THR A 4 -10.63 1.86 2.36
N VAL A 5 -9.49 2.07 3.02
CA VAL A 5 -8.29 2.60 2.37
C VAL A 5 -7.31 1.44 2.25
N SER A 6 -6.91 1.14 1.03
CA SER A 6 -5.99 0.03 0.72
C SER A 6 -4.76 0.56 -0.01
N VAL A 7 -3.59 0.24 0.54
CA VAL A 7 -2.30 0.53 -0.08
C VAL A 7 -1.65 -0.79 -0.44
N ILE A 8 -1.55 -1.06 -1.75
CA ILE A 8 -0.91 -2.27 -2.28
C ILE A 8 0.30 -1.83 -3.09
N LYS A 9 1.47 -2.39 -2.77
CA LYS A 9 2.75 -1.98 -3.37
C LYS A 9 3.56 -3.16 -3.89
N ALA A 10 4.38 -2.93 -4.91
CA ALA A 10 5.31 -3.93 -5.45
C ALA A 10 6.48 -3.28 -6.22
N ASP A 11 7.66 -3.89 -6.14
CA ASP A 11 8.75 -3.71 -7.10
C ASP A 11 8.49 -4.58 -8.34
N ILE A 12 8.23 -3.92 -9.47
CA ILE A 12 7.99 -4.55 -10.77
C ILE A 12 9.04 -4.15 -11.81
N GLY A 13 10.10 -3.48 -11.39
CA GLY A 13 11.26 -3.14 -12.20
C GLY A 13 11.60 -1.66 -12.24
N SER A 14 12.89 -1.37 -12.42
CA SER A 14 13.47 -0.06 -12.16
C SER A 14 14.56 0.34 -13.15
N VAL A 15 14.84 1.64 -13.19
CA VAL A 15 15.87 2.25 -14.04
C VAL A 15 17.23 2.23 -13.33
N SER A 16 18.26 1.73 -14.01
CA SER A 16 19.65 1.75 -13.55
C SER A 16 19.89 0.99 -12.23
N GLY A 17 19.28 -0.18 -12.06
CA GLY A 17 19.32 -0.94 -10.82
C GLY A 17 18.20 -0.52 -9.86
N HIS A 18 18.33 -0.86 -8.57
CA HIS A 18 17.34 -0.57 -7.52
C HIS A 18 17.30 0.91 -7.09
N CYS A 19 17.03 1.80 -8.06
CA CYS A 19 17.02 3.24 -7.83
C CYS A 19 15.61 3.82 -7.89
N VAL A 20 14.90 3.60 -9.00
CA VAL A 20 13.68 4.34 -9.27
C VAL A 20 12.78 3.62 -10.29
N ALA A 21 11.48 3.50 -10.02
CA ALA A 21 10.53 2.91 -10.96
C ALA A 21 10.43 3.72 -12.28
N HIS A 22 10.17 3.10 -13.43
CA HIS A 22 10.05 3.88 -14.67
C HIS A 22 8.65 4.55 -14.75
N PRO A 23 8.52 5.84 -15.16
CA PRO A 23 7.21 6.51 -15.24
C PRO A 23 6.16 5.76 -16.07
N GLU A 24 6.55 5.18 -17.21
CA GLU A 24 5.64 4.36 -18.03
C GLU A 24 5.00 3.18 -17.26
N LEU A 25 5.66 2.65 -16.21
CA LEU A 25 5.04 1.61 -15.38
C LEU A 25 3.94 2.19 -14.50
N MET A 26 4.14 3.40 -13.97
CA MET A 26 3.13 4.13 -13.20
C MET A 26 1.94 4.51 -14.07
N ASP A 27 2.19 4.96 -15.31
CA ASP A 27 1.13 5.28 -16.27
C ASP A 27 0.25 4.05 -16.57
N ILE A 28 0.85 2.87 -16.74
CA ILE A 28 0.10 1.62 -16.93
C ILE A 28 -0.73 1.27 -15.69
N CYS A 29 -0.18 1.46 -14.48
CA CYS A 29 -0.95 1.25 -13.26
C CYS A 29 -2.12 2.24 -13.17
N ASP A 30 -1.90 3.51 -13.51
CA ASP A 30 -2.93 4.55 -13.54
C ASP A 30 -4.07 4.19 -14.50
N GLU A 31 -3.76 3.73 -15.72
CA GLU A 31 -4.77 3.28 -16.69
C GLU A 31 -5.67 2.16 -16.12
N VAL A 32 -5.09 1.18 -15.42
CA VAL A 32 -5.84 0.06 -14.83
C VAL A 32 -6.70 0.51 -13.66
N LEU A 33 -6.18 1.38 -12.79
CA LEU A 33 -6.96 1.90 -11.66
C LEU A 33 -8.06 2.86 -12.12
N ASN A 34 -7.85 3.62 -13.20
CA ASN A 34 -8.88 4.44 -13.80
C ASN A 34 -10.04 3.58 -14.36
N GLU A 35 -9.73 2.45 -15.01
CA GLU A 35 -10.77 1.50 -15.42
C GLU A 35 -11.55 0.94 -14.22
N ALA A 36 -10.87 0.64 -13.12
CA ALA A 36 -11.49 0.19 -11.87
C ALA A 36 -12.35 1.27 -11.20
N LEU A 37 -11.96 2.54 -11.32
CA LEU A 37 -12.74 3.70 -10.89
C LEU A 37 -14.01 3.84 -11.74
N GLU A 38 -13.89 3.80 -13.07
CA GLU A 38 -15.01 3.93 -14.00
C GLU A 38 -16.03 2.79 -13.88
N THR A 39 -15.56 1.58 -13.59
CA THR A 39 -16.40 0.38 -13.38
C THR A 39 -16.98 0.29 -11.97
N GLY A 40 -16.59 1.20 -11.06
CA GLY A 40 -17.09 1.28 -9.70
C GLY A 40 -16.53 0.23 -8.74
N ILE A 41 -15.41 -0.41 -9.10
CA ILE A 41 -14.62 -1.24 -8.18
C ILE A 41 -14.00 -0.37 -7.09
N LEU A 42 -13.46 0.79 -7.50
CA LEU A 42 -12.87 1.81 -6.63
C LEU A 42 -13.76 3.05 -6.56
N LYS A 43 -13.60 3.84 -5.50
CA LYS A 43 -14.23 5.18 -5.36
C LYS A 43 -13.28 6.31 -5.75
N ASP A 44 -11.98 6.12 -5.49
CA ASP A 44 -10.90 7.02 -5.87
C ASP A 44 -9.56 6.30 -5.72
N TYR A 45 -8.50 6.83 -6.33
CA TYR A 45 -7.15 6.27 -6.20
C TYR A 45 -6.04 7.31 -6.42
N TYR A 46 -4.83 6.94 -6.06
CA TYR A 46 -3.60 7.68 -6.35
C TYR A 46 -2.44 6.71 -6.57
N VAL A 47 -1.67 6.92 -7.65
CA VAL A 47 -0.48 6.11 -7.95
C VAL A 47 0.77 6.91 -7.56
N SER A 48 1.63 6.31 -6.74
CA SER A 48 2.90 6.90 -6.36
C SER A 48 4.03 5.89 -6.39
N ARG A 49 5.19 6.31 -5.87
CA ARG A 49 6.35 5.44 -5.67
C ARG A 49 7.27 5.99 -4.60
N CYS A 50 7.97 5.08 -3.95
CA CYS A 50 9.16 5.36 -3.16
C CYS A 50 10.30 4.51 -3.74
N GLY A 51 11.30 5.15 -4.34
CA GLY A 51 12.35 4.42 -5.04
C GLY A 51 11.82 3.55 -6.20
N ASP A 52 12.16 2.26 -6.19
CA ASP A 52 11.75 1.25 -7.18
C ASP A 52 10.39 0.59 -6.89
N ASP A 53 9.81 0.87 -5.72
CA ASP A 53 8.47 0.40 -5.38
C ASP A 53 7.38 1.32 -5.91
N ILE A 54 6.39 0.75 -6.60
CA ILE A 54 5.16 1.45 -6.99
C ILE A 54 4.09 1.22 -5.93
N ASP A 55 3.43 2.30 -5.50
CA ASP A 55 2.39 2.31 -4.48
C ASP A 55 1.03 2.62 -5.11
N LEU A 56 0.09 1.67 -5.01
CA LEU A 56 -1.30 1.84 -5.44
C LEU A 56 -2.15 2.16 -4.21
N ILE A 57 -2.52 3.43 -4.06
CA ILE A 57 -3.36 3.92 -2.97
C ILE A 57 -4.79 3.99 -3.46
N MET A 58 -5.69 3.21 -2.86
CA MET A 58 -7.04 3.00 -3.36
C MET A 58 -8.06 3.22 -2.23
N THR A 59 -9.21 3.77 -2.58
CA THR A 59 -10.37 3.86 -1.67
C THR A 59 -11.56 3.12 -2.26
N HIS A 60 -12.28 2.37 -1.44
CA HIS A 60 -13.45 1.58 -1.85
C HIS A 60 -14.38 1.28 -0.66
N ASP A 61 -15.53 0.67 -0.92
CA ASP A 61 -16.56 0.28 0.07
C ASP A 61 -16.72 -1.25 0.16
N LYS A 62 -15.63 -1.99 -0.08
CA LYS A 62 -15.63 -3.45 -0.25
C LYS A 62 -15.00 -4.26 0.90
N GLY A 63 -14.46 -3.60 1.93
CA GLY A 63 -13.78 -4.23 3.06
C GLY A 63 -12.32 -4.63 2.76
N GLU A 64 -11.59 -4.96 3.83
CA GLU A 64 -10.21 -5.46 3.77
C GLU A 64 -10.12 -6.83 3.07
N GLU A 65 -8.97 -7.15 2.46
CA GLU A 65 -8.73 -8.41 1.74
C GLU A 65 -9.72 -8.72 0.61
N ASN A 66 -10.34 -7.69 0.02
CA ASN A 66 -11.34 -7.89 -1.02
C ASN A 66 -10.72 -8.42 -2.33
N GLU A 67 -11.20 -9.58 -2.80
CA GLU A 67 -10.66 -10.27 -3.98
C GLU A 67 -10.61 -9.38 -5.24
N GLU A 68 -11.64 -8.57 -5.49
CA GLU A 68 -11.74 -7.74 -6.70
C GLU A 68 -10.72 -6.58 -6.69
N VAL A 69 -10.52 -5.97 -5.52
CA VAL A 69 -9.52 -4.89 -5.32
C VAL A 69 -8.11 -5.44 -5.43
N HIS A 70 -7.83 -6.56 -4.76
CA HIS A 70 -6.53 -7.22 -4.84
C HIS A 70 -6.22 -7.71 -6.26
N LYS A 71 -7.23 -8.23 -6.97
CA LYS A 71 -7.08 -8.63 -8.37
C LYS A 71 -6.78 -7.43 -9.27
N THR A 72 -7.44 -6.30 -9.04
CA THR A 72 -7.18 -5.05 -9.77
C THR A 72 -5.72 -4.62 -9.62
N ALA A 73 -5.19 -4.59 -8.39
CA ALA A 73 -3.78 -4.28 -8.13
C ALA A 73 -2.83 -5.29 -8.79
N TYR A 74 -3.12 -6.59 -8.67
CA TYR A 74 -2.34 -7.65 -9.31
C TYR A 74 -2.29 -7.51 -10.83
N ASP A 75 -3.43 -7.28 -11.47
CA ASP A 75 -3.53 -7.11 -12.92
C ASP A 75 -2.78 -5.85 -13.39
N ALA A 76 -2.79 -4.77 -12.60
CA ALA A 76 -1.98 -3.57 -12.83
C ALA A 76 -0.47 -3.89 -12.83
N PHE A 77 0.01 -4.56 -11.78
CA PHE A 77 1.41 -4.96 -11.68
C PHE A 77 1.85 -5.93 -12.78
N MET A 78 0.98 -6.87 -13.19
CA MET A 78 1.27 -7.80 -14.27
C MET A 78 1.39 -7.09 -15.63
N LYS A 79 0.47 -6.17 -15.94
CA LYS A 79 0.50 -5.36 -17.16
C LYS A 79 1.76 -4.49 -17.20
N ALA A 80 2.07 -3.80 -16.11
CA ALA A 80 3.26 -2.96 -16.02
C ALA A 80 4.56 -3.80 -16.07
N THR A 81 4.59 -4.99 -15.46
CA THR A 81 5.73 -5.92 -15.58
C THR A 81 6.00 -6.35 -17.02
N ALA A 82 4.95 -6.56 -17.83
CA ALA A 82 5.11 -6.84 -19.25
C ALA A 82 5.89 -5.71 -19.95
N ARG A 83 5.54 -4.46 -19.67
CA ARG A 83 6.26 -3.29 -20.18
C ARG A 83 7.69 -3.19 -19.64
N ALA A 84 7.89 -3.47 -18.36
CA ALA A 84 9.22 -3.48 -17.74
C ALA A 84 10.16 -4.47 -18.44
N ARG A 85 9.66 -5.64 -18.85
CA ARG A 85 10.41 -6.65 -19.62
C ARG A 85 10.77 -6.17 -21.02
N GLU A 86 9.86 -5.49 -21.72
CA GLU A 86 10.13 -4.90 -23.04
C GLU A 86 11.25 -3.85 -22.98
N LEU A 87 11.18 -2.99 -21.96
CA LEU A 87 12.18 -1.95 -21.69
C LEU A 87 13.48 -2.50 -21.10
N LYS A 88 13.53 -3.79 -20.74
CA LYS A 88 14.65 -4.47 -20.08
C LYS A 88 15.08 -3.75 -18.79
N LEU A 89 14.09 -3.29 -18.03
CA LEU A 89 14.33 -2.71 -16.72
C LEU A 89 14.96 -3.74 -15.77
N TYR A 90 15.75 -3.24 -14.83
CA TYR A 90 16.35 -4.10 -13.82
C TYR A 90 15.26 -4.61 -12.87
N GLY A 91 15.31 -5.87 -12.46
CA GLY A 91 14.30 -6.44 -11.53
C GLY A 91 12.88 -6.53 -12.12
N ALA A 92 12.71 -6.66 -13.44
CA ALA A 92 11.36 -6.72 -14.03
C ALA A 92 10.50 -7.86 -13.45
N GLY A 93 9.46 -7.48 -12.69
CA GLY A 93 8.57 -8.39 -11.96
C GLY A 93 9.17 -8.99 -10.68
N GLN A 94 10.06 -8.27 -9.99
CA GLN A 94 10.79 -8.76 -8.83
C GLN A 94 9.90 -9.31 -7.71
N ASP A 95 8.85 -8.59 -7.35
CA ASP A 95 7.95 -8.95 -6.26
C ASP A 95 6.80 -9.85 -6.71
N LEU A 96 6.74 -10.27 -7.98
CA LEU A 96 5.67 -11.15 -8.47
C LEU A 96 6.12 -12.61 -8.38
N LEU A 97 6.00 -13.17 -7.17
CA LEU A 97 6.47 -14.53 -6.83
C LEU A 97 5.58 -15.65 -7.39
N SER A 98 4.39 -15.31 -7.86
CA SER A 98 3.42 -16.24 -8.47
C SER A 98 2.78 -15.62 -9.71
N ASP A 99 2.63 -16.44 -10.74
CA ASP A 99 1.97 -16.11 -12.01
C ASP A 99 0.45 -16.35 -11.99
N THR A 100 -0.06 -16.92 -10.89
CA THR A 100 -1.47 -17.24 -10.72
C THR A 100 -2.02 -16.59 -9.46
N PHE A 101 -3.00 -15.69 -9.62
CA PHE A 101 -3.72 -15.04 -8.54
C PHE A 101 -4.56 -16.04 -7.72
N SER A 102 -4.47 -15.96 -6.38
CA SER A 102 -5.11 -16.91 -5.46
C SER A 102 -6.00 -16.22 -4.41
N GLY A 103 -6.99 -15.45 -4.88
CA GLY A 103 -8.01 -14.81 -4.03
C GLY A 103 -7.55 -13.50 -3.38
N ASN A 104 -6.38 -13.46 -2.75
CA ASN A 104 -5.72 -12.20 -2.35
C ASN A 104 -4.23 -12.22 -2.69
N ILE A 105 -3.60 -11.04 -2.59
CA ILE A 105 -2.21 -10.84 -3.01
C ILE A 105 -1.18 -11.12 -1.89
N LYS A 106 -1.64 -11.38 -0.66
CA LYS A 106 -0.76 -11.63 0.48
C LYS A 106 -0.02 -12.96 0.25
N GLY A 107 1.30 -12.95 0.47
CA GLY A 107 2.16 -14.11 0.20
C GLY A 107 2.51 -14.32 -1.29
N MET A 108 1.98 -13.51 -2.21
CA MET A 108 2.40 -13.50 -3.62
C MET A 108 3.59 -12.57 -3.89
N GLY A 109 4.04 -11.83 -2.88
CA GLY A 109 5.17 -10.90 -2.89
C GLY A 109 4.79 -9.43 -2.66
N PRO A 110 3.72 -8.88 -3.27
CA PRO A 110 3.30 -7.51 -3.01
C PRO A 110 2.96 -7.24 -1.54
N GLY A 111 3.32 -6.04 -1.07
CA GLY A 111 2.99 -5.55 0.27
C GLY A 111 1.58 -4.98 0.32
N VAL A 112 0.91 -5.14 1.47
CA VAL A 112 -0.49 -4.72 1.67
C VAL A 112 -0.64 -4.07 3.04
N ALA A 113 -1.25 -2.88 3.08
CA ALA A 113 -1.74 -2.24 4.30
C ALA A 113 -3.15 -1.68 4.04
N GLU A 114 -4.13 -2.13 4.82
CA GLU A 114 -5.54 -1.79 4.63
C GLU A 114 -6.22 -1.53 5.96
N ILE A 115 -7.25 -0.69 5.94
CA ILE A 115 -8.13 -0.46 7.09
C ILE A 115 -9.54 -0.12 6.60
N GLU A 116 -10.56 -0.82 7.11
CA GLU A 116 -11.96 -0.43 7.00
C GLU A 116 -12.41 0.38 8.22
N PHE A 117 -13.05 1.53 8.00
CA PHE A 117 -13.59 2.35 9.07
C PHE A 117 -14.87 3.10 8.65
N GLU A 118 -15.62 3.58 9.65
CA GLU A 118 -16.70 4.52 9.40
C GLU A 118 -16.13 5.93 9.30
N GLU A 119 -16.31 6.59 8.14
CA GLU A 119 -15.82 7.94 7.94
C GLU A 119 -16.35 8.91 9.02
N ARG A 120 -15.42 9.64 9.61
CA ARG A 120 -15.66 10.74 10.56
C ARG A 120 -16.18 11.98 9.82
N PRO A 121 -16.71 13.00 10.52
CA PRO A 121 -17.11 14.26 9.89
C PRO A 121 -15.98 14.94 9.07
N SER A 122 -14.73 14.68 9.46
CA SER A 122 -13.53 14.99 8.69
C SER A 122 -12.54 13.86 8.94
N ASP A 123 -11.99 13.26 7.88
CA ASP A 123 -11.17 12.04 7.99
C ASP A 123 -9.77 12.20 7.37
N PRO A 124 -8.84 12.89 8.05
CA PRO A 124 -7.46 12.99 7.58
C PRO A 124 -6.73 11.65 7.74
N VAL A 125 -6.12 11.19 6.64
CA VAL A 125 -5.29 9.98 6.58
C VAL A 125 -3.89 10.33 6.08
N LEU A 126 -2.87 9.69 6.65
CA LEU A 126 -1.47 9.79 6.21
C LEU A 126 -0.98 8.42 5.78
N ILE A 127 -0.36 8.35 4.60
CA ILE A 127 0.21 7.13 4.04
C ILE A 127 1.72 7.31 3.93
N PHE A 128 2.47 6.34 4.43
CA PHE A 128 3.93 6.32 4.40
C PHE A 128 4.40 5.16 3.53
N CYS A 129 5.12 5.50 2.46
CA CYS A 129 5.75 4.54 1.56
C CYS A 129 7.27 4.62 1.75
N CYS A 130 7.93 3.48 1.96
CA CYS A 130 9.37 3.41 2.25
C CYS A 130 10.04 2.36 1.37
N ASP A 131 11.26 2.68 0.94
CA ASP A 131 12.13 1.81 0.15
C ASP A 131 13.42 1.50 0.92
N LYS A 132 14.05 0.36 0.62
CA LYS A 132 15.33 -0.12 1.18
C LYS A 132 15.29 -0.34 2.69
N THR A 133 14.15 -0.77 3.19
CA THR A 133 13.97 -1.13 4.60
C THR A 133 12.93 -2.25 4.75
N GLU A 134 12.66 -2.66 5.98
CA GLU A 134 11.71 -3.72 6.31
C GLU A 134 10.52 -3.16 7.10
N PRO A 135 9.39 -3.90 7.24
CA PRO A 135 8.22 -3.42 7.99
C PRO A 135 8.54 -2.95 9.42
N GLY A 136 9.50 -3.60 10.08
CA GLY A 136 9.97 -3.24 11.43
C GLY A 136 10.58 -1.84 11.55
N ALA A 137 10.94 -1.18 10.45
CA ALA A 137 11.38 0.21 10.44
C ALA A 137 10.32 1.17 11.00
N PHE A 138 9.04 0.80 10.91
CA PHE A 138 7.94 1.57 11.47
C PHE A 138 7.73 1.36 12.97
N ASN A 139 8.37 0.37 13.61
CA ASN A 139 8.17 0.10 15.04
C ASN A 139 8.45 1.32 15.93
N LEU A 140 9.58 2.00 15.71
CA LEU A 140 9.92 3.19 16.50
C LEU A 140 9.00 4.39 16.19
N PRO A 141 8.74 4.78 14.92
CA PRO A 141 7.78 5.83 14.59
C PRO A 141 6.38 5.56 15.16
N VAL A 142 5.83 4.36 14.99
CA VAL A 142 4.50 3.98 15.47
C VAL A 142 4.44 4.02 17.00
N PHE A 143 5.45 3.47 17.69
CA PHE A 143 5.55 3.59 19.14
C PHE A 143 5.55 5.05 19.58
N ARG A 144 6.33 5.91 18.93
CA ARG A 144 6.40 7.34 19.29
C ARG A 144 5.08 8.06 19.05
N MET A 145 4.40 7.79 17.94
CA MET A 145 3.11 8.39 17.61
C MET A 145 2.04 8.06 18.66
N PHE A 146 2.01 6.84 19.18
CA PHE A 146 0.89 6.36 19.99
C PHE A 146 1.20 6.12 21.48
N ALA A 147 2.47 6.15 21.90
CA ALA A 147 2.84 5.85 23.29
C ALA A 147 3.92 6.76 23.90
N ASP A 148 4.62 7.60 23.12
CA ASP A 148 5.65 8.49 23.65
C ASP A 148 5.09 9.90 23.94
N PRO A 149 4.93 10.31 25.23
CA PRO A 149 4.44 11.64 25.57
C PRO A 149 5.42 12.77 25.22
N PHE A 150 6.69 12.47 24.92
CA PHE A 150 7.64 13.46 24.40
C PHE A 150 7.47 13.72 22.91
N ASN A 151 6.76 12.83 22.20
CA ASN A 151 6.43 12.97 20.79
C ASN A 151 4.98 13.43 20.60
N THR A 152 4.03 12.76 21.26
CA THR A 152 2.59 13.03 21.14
C THR A 152 2.07 13.63 22.43
N ALA A 153 2.16 14.95 22.56
CA ALA A 153 1.75 15.68 23.76
C ALA A 153 0.28 15.43 24.16
N GLY A 154 -0.58 15.12 23.19
CA GLY A 154 -2.00 14.79 23.42
C GLY A 154 -2.22 13.65 24.43
N LEU A 155 -1.29 12.70 24.52
CA LEU A 155 -1.34 11.62 25.52
C LEU A 155 -1.35 12.14 26.97
N VAL A 156 -0.86 13.36 27.20
CA VAL A 156 -0.82 14.02 28.51
C VAL A 156 -1.89 15.11 28.63
N ILE A 157 -2.11 15.90 27.58
CA ILE A 157 -2.91 17.13 27.68
C ILE A 157 -4.34 17.01 27.11
N ASP A 158 -4.61 16.01 26.28
CA ASP A 158 -5.94 15.79 25.68
C ASP A 158 -6.67 14.65 26.42
N PRO A 159 -7.75 14.95 27.17
CA PRO A 159 -8.50 13.94 27.92
C PRO A 159 -9.04 12.80 27.05
N SER A 160 -9.29 13.03 25.75
CA SER A 160 -9.79 11.99 24.84
C SER A 160 -8.76 10.92 24.49
N LEU A 161 -7.47 11.17 24.76
CA LEU A 161 -6.35 10.28 24.47
C LEU A 161 -5.72 9.66 25.72
N HIS A 162 -6.22 9.98 26.92
CA HIS A 162 -5.65 9.53 28.20
C HIS A 162 -5.74 8.02 28.44
N ASP A 163 -6.73 7.36 27.82
CA ASP A 163 -6.86 5.89 27.87
C ASP A 163 -5.80 5.19 27.01
N GLY A 164 -5.04 5.95 26.22
CA GLY A 164 -3.94 5.47 25.39
C GLY A 164 -4.38 4.63 24.21
N PHE A 165 -3.44 3.84 23.70
CA PHE A 165 -3.60 2.99 22.52
C PHE A 165 -3.13 1.57 22.81
N LYS A 166 -3.58 0.63 21.98
CA LYS A 166 -3.15 -0.77 22.01
C LYS A 166 -2.37 -1.08 20.75
N PHE A 167 -1.37 -1.95 20.88
CA PHE A 167 -0.55 -2.41 19.78
C PHE A 167 -0.83 -3.90 19.56
N GLU A 168 -1.21 -4.25 18.35
CA GLU A 168 -1.16 -5.63 17.88
C GLU A 168 0.23 -5.87 17.31
N VAL A 169 0.97 -6.80 17.91
CA VAL A 169 2.36 -7.09 17.56
C VAL A 169 2.41 -8.51 17.02
N PHE A 170 2.78 -8.64 15.75
CA PHE A 170 2.97 -9.93 15.10
C PHE A 170 4.39 -10.44 15.35
N ASP A 171 4.50 -11.66 15.87
CA ASP A 171 5.69 -12.46 15.65
C ASP A 171 5.67 -12.92 14.19
N VAL A 172 6.69 -12.56 13.42
CA VAL A 172 6.74 -12.87 11.98
C VAL A 172 7.45 -14.21 11.72
N ILE A 173 7.96 -14.87 12.76
CA ILE A 173 8.65 -16.16 12.68
C ILE A 173 7.72 -17.29 13.12
N GLU A 174 6.97 -17.11 14.20
CA GLU A 174 6.04 -18.10 14.79
C GLU A 174 4.59 -17.84 14.39
#